data_AF-A0A838KY50-F1
#
_entry.id   AF-A0A838KY50-F1
#
_cell.length_a   1.000
_cell.length_b   1.000
_cell.length_c   1.000
_cell.angle_alpha   90.00
_cell.angle_beta   90.00
_cell.angle_gamma   90.00
#
_symmetry.space_group_name_H-M   'P 1'
#
loop_
_entity.id
_entity.type
_entity.pdbx_description
1 polymer ?
#
loop_
_entity_poly.entity_id
_entity_poly.type
_entity_poly.pdbx_seq_one_letter_code
_entity_poly.pdbx_strand_id
1 'polypeptide(L)'
;MTDKTRAYAEGIEVTAEVPDEFAEILTPEAVAFVAKLSREYRGRVDDLLAKRAERQERISAGEMPDFLPETRDVRDGDWEIPLVPDDLQDRRVELTGPPDRKMTINALNSGASCWMADFEDANCPTWHNMLESQLNMKEAIEGTIAFDDPNTGKHYELNEDVAVILARPRGWHLFEKHMLVDGEQVPGGLFDFGLYFFHNAQTLLDNGSGPYFYLPKMESHLEARLWNDVFELAQDELGIPRGTIKATVLIETILATFEMHEILYELREHSAGLNCGRWDYIFSYIKKFREQDMLLPDRNSVTMTVPFMRAYSLLTIKTCHQRGAHAIGGMAAQIPRSDDPEWTEFANDKVREDKEREAKDGHDGTWVAHPGMVGLAKEAFDEYMPQPNQL
;
A
#
# COMPACT_ATOMS: atom_id res chain seq x y z
N MET A 1 37.02 -3.20 16.15
CA MET A 1 36.02 -4.25 15.91
C MET A 1 35.99 -4.43 14.41
N THR A 2 36.25 -5.66 13.96
CA THR A 2 36.50 -5.99 12.55
C THR A 2 35.27 -5.69 11.72
N ASP A 3 35.40 -4.71 10.83
CA ASP A 3 34.53 -4.43 9.69
C ASP A 3 34.39 -5.72 8.87
N LYS A 4 33.34 -6.49 9.14
CA LYS A 4 32.92 -7.60 8.29
C LYS A 4 32.12 -6.98 7.15
N THR A 5 32.81 -6.37 6.20
CA THR A 5 32.18 -5.96 4.95
C THR A 5 31.60 -7.21 4.31
N ARG A 6 30.27 -7.35 4.31
CA ARG A 6 29.60 -8.46 3.64
C ARG A 6 29.92 -8.36 2.16
N ALA A 7 30.50 -9.42 1.61
CA ALA A 7 30.81 -9.48 0.20
C ALA A 7 29.53 -9.86 -0.56
N TYR A 8 28.93 -8.90 -1.25
CA TYR A 8 27.86 -9.15 -2.21
C TYR A 8 28.45 -9.42 -3.60
N ALA A 9 27.61 -9.88 -4.54
CA ALA A 9 28.03 -10.14 -5.90
C ALA A 9 28.53 -8.86 -6.61
N GLU A 10 29.22 -9.05 -7.74
CA GLU A 10 29.79 -7.94 -8.52
C GLU A 10 28.74 -6.88 -8.86
N GLY A 11 29.14 -5.62 -8.72
CA GLY A 11 28.29 -4.44 -8.98
C GLY A 11 27.33 -4.08 -7.86
N ILE A 12 27.27 -4.84 -6.75
CA ILE A 12 26.39 -4.54 -5.62
C ILE A 12 27.20 -3.90 -4.49
N GLU A 13 26.74 -2.74 -4.00
CA GLU A 13 27.33 -2.05 -2.87
C GLU A 13 26.26 -1.69 -1.85
N VAL A 14 26.50 -2.01 -0.57
CA VAL A 14 25.72 -1.48 0.55
C VAL A 14 26.58 -0.45 1.27
N THR A 15 26.19 0.81 1.20
CA THR A 15 27.00 1.96 1.62
C THR A 15 26.84 2.33 3.10
N ALA A 16 25.86 1.72 3.78
CA ALA A 16 25.63 1.87 5.22
C ALA A 16 26.13 0.67 6.01
N GLU A 17 26.42 0.89 7.30
CA GLU A 17 26.67 -0.19 8.24
C GLU A 17 25.44 -1.11 8.32
N VAL A 18 25.68 -2.43 8.33
CA VAL A 18 24.64 -3.42 8.54
C VAL A 18 24.83 -4.05 9.92
N PRO A 19 24.04 -3.64 10.93
CA PRO A 19 24.01 -4.29 12.22
C PRO A 19 23.86 -5.81 12.12
N ASP A 20 24.50 -6.55 13.02
CA ASP A 20 24.47 -8.02 13.03
C ASP A 20 23.04 -8.58 13.16
N GLU A 21 22.14 -7.86 13.85
CA GLU A 21 20.72 -8.20 13.98
C GLU A 21 19.96 -8.20 12.64
N PHE A 22 20.42 -7.43 11.64
CA PHE A 22 19.81 -7.43 10.30
C PHE A 22 20.57 -8.34 9.33
N ALA A 23 21.36 -9.29 9.85
CA ALA A 23 22.11 -10.22 9.02
C ALA A 23 21.27 -11.11 8.14
N GLU A 24 20.18 -11.60 8.70
CA GLU A 24 19.24 -12.46 7.99
C GLU A 24 18.41 -11.72 6.95
N ILE A 25 18.27 -10.39 7.06
CA ILE A 25 17.52 -9.60 6.07
C ILE A 25 18.35 -9.34 4.82
N LEU A 26 19.63 -9.02 4.99
CA LEU A 26 20.55 -8.75 3.88
C LEU A 26 21.50 -9.92 3.64
N THR A 27 20.93 -11.09 3.35
CA THR A 27 21.70 -12.26 2.88
C THR A 27 22.20 -12.01 1.45
N PRO A 28 23.30 -12.66 1.03
CA PRO A 28 23.78 -12.56 -0.35
C PRO A 28 22.70 -12.85 -1.40
N GLU A 29 21.83 -13.82 -1.14
CA GLU A 29 20.76 -14.25 -2.03
C GLU A 29 19.63 -13.21 -2.12
N ALA A 30 19.18 -12.67 -0.97
CA ALA A 30 18.14 -11.63 -0.93
C ALA A 30 18.61 -10.35 -1.64
N VAL A 31 19.86 -9.96 -1.39
CA VAL A 31 20.46 -8.78 -2.01
C VAL A 31 20.68 -8.99 -3.51
N ALA A 32 21.09 -10.20 -3.94
CA ALA A 32 21.20 -10.53 -5.35
C ALA A 32 19.83 -10.50 -6.07
N PHE A 33 18.77 -10.94 -5.38
CA PHE A 33 17.40 -10.87 -5.88
C PHE A 33 16.94 -9.41 -6.10
N VAL A 34 17.10 -8.53 -5.10
CA VAL A 34 16.80 -7.09 -5.25
C VAL A 34 17.65 -6.45 -6.35
N ALA A 35 18.94 -6.82 -6.44
CA ALA A 35 19.81 -6.32 -7.50
C ALA A 35 19.36 -6.76 -8.90
N LYS A 36 18.84 -7.98 -9.05
CA LYS A 36 18.24 -8.45 -10.30
C LYS A 36 17.02 -7.61 -10.69
N LEU A 37 16.11 -7.36 -9.75
CA LEU A 37 14.95 -6.48 -9.99
C LEU A 37 15.40 -5.08 -10.42
N SER A 38 16.38 -4.51 -9.73
CA SER A 38 16.93 -3.19 -10.05
C SER A 38 17.54 -3.13 -11.45
N ARG A 39 18.38 -4.11 -11.81
CA ARG A 39 18.99 -4.19 -13.16
C ARG A 39 17.98 -4.26 -14.27
N GLU A 40 16.90 -5.02 -14.07
CA GLU A 40 15.85 -5.17 -15.07
C GLU A 40 14.98 -3.91 -15.20
N TYR A 41 14.58 -3.33 -14.07
CA TYR A 41 13.46 -2.39 -14.06
C TYR A 41 13.80 -0.94 -13.73
N ARG A 42 14.99 -0.64 -13.20
CA ARG A 42 15.35 0.73 -12.82
C ARG A 42 15.27 1.71 -14.00
N GLY A 43 15.79 1.33 -15.17
CA GLY A 43 15.70 2.20 -16.35
C GLY A 43 14.25 2.56 -16.70
N ARG A 44 13.32 1.63 -16.49
CA ARG A 44 11.90 1.86 -16.73
C ARG A 44 11.24 2.73 -15.66
N VAL A 45 11.70 2.65 -14.41
CA VAL A 45 11.31 3.59 -13.35
C VAL A 45 11.72 5.00 -13.76
N ASP A 46 12.97 5.19 -14.19
CA ASP A 46 13.50 6.50 -14.61
C ASP A 46 12.68 7.07 -15.80
N ASP A 47 12.39 6.23 -16.81
CA ASP A 47 11.56 6.62 -17.96
C ASP A 47 10.14 7.04 -17.55
N LEU A 48 9.52 6.33 -16.60
CA LEU A 48 8.18 6.67 -16.11
C LEU A 48 8.18 7.96 -15.29
N LEU A 49 9.20 8.19 -14.46
CA LEU A 49 9.36 9.46 -13.74
C LEU A 49 9.59 10.63 -14.71
N ALA A 50 10.34 10.44 -15.80
CA ALA A 50 10.48 11.43 -16.86
C ALA A 50 9.13 11.72 -17.54
N LYS A 51 8.33 10.69 -17.87
CA LYS A 51 6.98 10.87 -18.42
C LYS A 51 6.04 11.62 -17.49
N ARG A 52 6.16 11.47 -16.16
CA ARG A 52 5.41 12.29 -15.19
C ARG A 52 5.73 13.77 -15.33
N ALA A 53 7.01 14.11 -15.53
CA ALA A 53 7.45 15.49 -15.75
C ALA A 53 6.91 16.05 -17.08
N GLU A 54 7.03 15.28 -18.17
CA GLU A 54 6.47 15.66 -19.48
C GLU A 54 4.95 15.89 -19.42
N ARG A 55 4.20 14.98 -18.75
CA ARG A 55 2.75 15.15 -18.56
C ARG A 55 2.44 16.43 -17.78
N GLN A 56 3.24 16.74 -16.77
CA GLN A 56 3.07 17.97 -16.01
C GLN A 56 3.30 19.22 -16.86
N GLU A 57 4.29 19.24 -17.75
CA GLU A 57 4.51 20.35 -18.69
C GLU A 57 3.30 20.58 -19.60
N ARG A 58 2.69 19.50 -20.10
CA ARG A 58 1.45 19.59 -20.89
C ARG A 58 0.28 20.15 -20.09
N ILE A 59 0.09 19.70 -18.84
CA ILE A 59 -0.95 20.25 -17.95
C ILE A 59 -0.70 21.73 -17.67
N SER A 60 0.56 22.13 -17.44
CA SER A 60 0.93 23.53 -17.27
C SER A 60 0.67 24.36 -18.54
N ALA A 61 0.73 23.75 -19.73
CA ALA A 61 0.37 24.37 -20.99
C ALA A 61 -1.16 24.38 -21.28
N GLY A 62 -1.99 23.85 -20.37
CA GLY A 62 -3.45 23.86 -20.46
C GLY A 62 -4.11 22.55 -20.93
N GLU A 63 -3.34 21.47 -21.13
CA GLU A 63 -3.89 20.15 -21.40
C GLU A 63 -4.47 19.55 -20.11
N MET A 64 -5.80 19.62 -19.94
CA MET A 64 -6.48 19.02 -18.79
C MET A 64 -6.58 17.50 -18.94
N PRO A 65 -6.42 16.73 -17.84
CA PRO A 65 -6.59 15.29 -17.87
C PRO A 65 -8.04 14.91 -18.15
N ASP A 66 -8.21 13.85 -18.92
CA ASP A 66 -9.50 13.21 -19.24
C ASP A 66 -9.24 11.73 -19.53
N PHE A 67 -10.29 10.93 -19.67
CA PHE A 67 -10.20 9.52 -20.03
C PHE A 67 -9.53 9.33 -21.39
N LEU A 68 -8.62 8.36 -21.47
CA LEU A 68 -7.80 8.13 -22.67
C LEU A 68 -8.62 7.54 -23.83
N PRO A 69 -8.72 8.20 -25.00
CA PRO A 69 -9.45 7.64 -26.14
C PRO A 69 -8.88 6.31 -26.66
N GLU A 70 -7.56 6.13 -26.60
CA GLU A 70 -6.82 4.98 -27.12
C GLU A 70 -7.07 3.67 -26.36
N THR A 71 -7.49 3.75 -25.09
CA THR A 71 -7.79 2.57 -24.24
C THR A 71 -9.28 2.37 -24.04
N ARG A 72 -10.12 2.97 -24.89
CA ARG A 72 -11.58 2.82 -24.80
C ARG A 72 -12.02 1.37 -24.81
N ASP A 73 -11.39 0.52 -25.62
CA ASP A 73 -11.74 -0.91 -25.69
C ASP A 73 -11.49 -1.65 -24.36
N VAL A 74 -10.55 -1.18 -23.53
CA VAL A 74 -10.35 -1.71 -22.17
C VAL A 74 -11.52 -1.32 -21.26
N ARG A 75 -12.01 -0.08 -21.35
CA ARG A 75 -13.13 0.39 -20.52
C ARG A 75 -14.48 -0.18 -20.95
N ASP A 76 -14.71 -0.28 -22.25
CA ASP A 76 -15.96 -0.78 -22.81
C ASP A 76 -15.98 -2.32 -22.92
N GLY A 77 -14.82 -2.97 -22.76
CA GLY A 77 -14.66 -4.43 -22.83
C GLY A 77 -15.25 -5.18 -21.62
N ASP A 78 -15.62 -6.43 -21.85
CA ASP A 78 -16.17 -7.35 -20.86
C ASP A 78 -15.05 -8.23 -20.28
N TRP A 79 -14.57 -7.86 -19.09
CA TRP A 79 -13.51 -8.56 -18.36
C TRP A 79 -13.55 -8.20 -16.88
N GLU A 80 -13.06 -9.13 -16.06
CA GLU A 80 -12.96 -9.04 -14.61
C GLU A 80 -11.58 -9.54 -14.17
N ILE A 81 -11.17 -9.17 -12.95
CA ILE A 81 -10.00 -9.74 -12.30
C ILE A 81 -10.35 -11.14 -11.73
N PRO A 82 -9.37 -12.05 -11.53
CA PRO A 82 -9.62 -13.27 -10.77
C PRO A 82 -10.05 -12.95 -9.34
N LEU A 83 -10.86 -13.83 -8.77
CA LEU A 83 -11.23 -13.75 -7.35
C LEU A 83 -9.98 -13.62 -6.48
N VAL A 84 -10.07 -12.76 -5.48
CA VAL A 84 -9.02 -12.66 -4.45
C VAL A 84 -8.99 -13.93 -3.60
N PRO A 85 -7.84 -14.29 -3.00
CA PRO A 85 -7.74 -15.42 -2.07
C PRO A 85 -8.74 -15.32 -0.90
N ASP A 86 -9.04 -16.45 -0.27
CA ASP A 86 -10.08 -16.57 0.77
C ASP A 86 -9.88 -15.58 1.93
N ASP A 87 -8.64 -15.36 2.35
CA ASP A 87 -8.28 -14.45 3.45
C ASP A 87 -8.34 -12.95 3.06
N LEU A 88 -8.59 -12.64 1.78
CA LEU A 88 -8.86 -11.29 1.28
C LEU A 88 -10.32 -11.06 0.87
N GLN A 89 -11.21 -12.05 1.03
CA GLN A 89 -12.63 -11.92 0.67
C GLN A 89 -13.38 -10.96 1.60
N ASP A 90 -13.00 -10.90 2.87
CA ASP A 90 -13.57 -9.98 3.86
C ASP A 90 -12.51 -8.98 4.32
N ARG A 91 -12.61 -7.74 3.84
CA ARG A 91 -11.65 -6.66 4.13
C ARG A 91 -12.34 -5.48 4.79
N ARG A 92 -13.45 -5.73 5.51
CA ARG A 92 -14.36 -4.68 6.01
C ARG A 92 -13.66 -3.58 6.79
N VAL A 93 -12.64 -3.93 7.58
CA VAL A 93 -11.80 -2.96 8.30
C VAL A 93 -10.34 -3.35 8.15
N GLU A 94 -9.54 -2.41 7.67
CA GLU A 94 -8.09 -2.52 7.65
C GLU A 94 -7.47 -1.46 8.55
N LEU A 95 -6.53 -1.88 9.40
CA LEU A 95 -5.69 -0.96 10.15
C LEU A 95 -4.48 -0.56 9.29
N THR A 96 -3.98 0.66 9.42
CA THR A 96 -2.71 1.08 8.80
C THR A 96 -1.72 1.52 9.87
N GLY A 97 -0.44 1.20 9.70
CA GLY A 97 0.61 1.72 10.59
C GLY A 97 2.00 1.24 10.22
N PRO A 98 3.04 1.88 10.76
CA PRO A 98 4.41 1.47 10.50
C PRO A 98 4.68 0.08 11.11
N PRO A 99 5.53 -0.74 10.48
CA PRO A 99 5.97 -2.03 10.99
C PRO A 99 7.07 -1.89 12.06
N ASP A 100 6.89 -0.95 13.00
CA ASP A 100 7.68 -0.97 14.24
C ASP A 100 7.27 -2.18 15.09
N ARG A 101 8.18 -2.66 15.93
CA ARG A 101 8.01 -3.99 16.56
C ARG A 101 6.76 -4.09 17.43
N LYS A 102 6.50 -3.07 18.26
CA LYS A 102 5.34 -3.06 19.17
C LYS A 102 4.04 -2.80 18.41
N MET A 103 4.06 -1.89 17.44
CA MET A 103 2.91 -1.56 16.60
C MET A 103 2.50 -2.75 15.73
N THR A 104 3.45 -3.51 15.20
CA THR A 104 3.21 -4.74 14.43
C THR A 104 2.34 -5.71 15.24
N ILE A 105 2.73 -6.02 16.48
CA ILE A 105 1.96 -6.93 17.35
C ILE A 105 0.58 -6.35 17.67
N ASN A 106 0.49 -5.07 18.04
CA ASN A 106 -0.78 -4.44 18.37
C ASN A 106 -1.73 -4.35 17.16
N ALA A 107 -1.18 -4.16 15.96
CA ALA A 107 -1.92 -4.06 14.73
C ALA A 107 -2.52 -5.41 14.32
N LEU A 108 -1.70 -6.45 14.35
CA LEU A 108 -2.12 -7.83 14.10
C LEU A 108 -3.17 -8.31 15.09
N ASN A 109 -3.03 -7.94 16.37
CA ASN A 109 -3.97 -8.28 17.44
C ASN A 109 -5.18 -7.33 17.54
N SER A 110 -5.35 -6.37 16.62
CA SER A 110 -6.36 -5.30 16.75
C SER A 110 -7.80 -5.76 16.52
N GLY A 111 -7.99 -6.95 15.93
CA GLY A 111 -9.29 -7.46 15.49
C GLY A 111 -9.77 -6.89 14.14
N ALA A 112 -8.91 -6.16 13.42
CA ALA A 112 -9.15 -5.78 12.03
C ALA A 112 -9.07 -7.01 11.13
N SER A 113 -9.74 -6.97 9.97
CA SER A 113 -9.62 -8.04 8.97
C SER A 113 -8.21 -8.07 8.38
N CYS A 114 -7.67 -6.89 8.10
CA CYS A 114 -6.33 -6.74 7.56
C CYS A 114 -5.54 -5.65 8.28
N TRP A 115 -4.22 -5.72 8.14
CA TRP A 115 -3.30 -4.66 8.51
C TRP A 115 -2.37 -4.34 7.35
N MET A 116 -2.33 -3.07 6.97
CA MET A 116 -1.35 -2.55 6.04
C MET A 116 -0.07 -2.15 6.80
N ALA A 117 0.97 -2.97 6.64
CA ALA A 117 2.32 -2.71 7.16
C ALA A 117 3.02 -1.68 6.28
N ASP A 118 3.19 -0.47 6.81
CA ASP A 118 3.55 0.69 6.00
C ASP A 118 5.05 1.02 5.99
N PHE A 119 5.69 0.85 4.83
CA PHE A 119 7.08 1.27 4.60
C PHE A 119 7.17 2.67 3.97
N GLU A 120 6.02 3.34 3.81
CA GLU A 120 5.86 4.58 3.06
C GLU A 120 5.52 5.75 4.00
N ASP A 121 4.40 6.46 3.82
CA ASP A 121 4.16 7.75 4.48
C ASP A 121 4.13 7.73 6.01
N ALA A 122 3.77 6.61 6.65
CA ALA A 122 3.79 6.50 8.12
C ALA A 122 5.15 6.07 8.69
N ASN A 123 6.14 5.77 7.84
CA ASN A 123 7.46 5.31 8.25
C ASN A 123 8.56 6.23 7.74
N CYS A 124 9.33 6.82 8.66
CA CYS A 124 10.52 7.56 8.28
C CYS A 124 11.56 6.58 7.72
N PRO A 125 11.98 6.68 6.44
CA PRO A 125 12.76 5.63 5.78
C PRO A 125 14.25 5.75 6.12
N THR A 126 14.58 5.70 7.41
CA THR A 126 15.96 5.55 7.85
C THR A 126 16.43 4.12 7.58
N TRP A 127 17.72 3.91 7.34
CA TRP A 127 18.27 2.58 7.08
C TRP A 127 17.88 1.56 8.15
N HIS A 128 18.01 1.96 9.42
CA HIS A 128 17.60 1.14 10.56
C HIS A 128 16.12 0.79 10.51
N ASN A 129 15.23 1.78 10.37
CA ASN A 129 13.79 1.54 10.33
C ASN A 129 13.41 0.58 9.20
N MET A 130 13.98 0.75 8.00
CA MET A 130 13.64 -0.10 6.86
C MET A 130 14.07 -1.55 7.08
N LEU A 131 15.25 -1.79 7.65
CA LEU A 131 15.71 -3.15 7.96
C LEU A 131 14.95 -3.77 9.14
N GLU A 132 14.71 -2.99 10.20
CA GLU A 132 13.90 -3.41 11.34
C GLU A 132 12.48 -3.79 10.90
N SER A 133 11.90 -3.00 9.99
CA SER A 133 10.59 -3.28 9.39
C SER A 133 10.55 -4.63 8.69
N GLN A 134 11.58 -4.96 7.89
CA GLN A 134 11.67 -6.26 7.21
C GLN A 134 11.85 -7.41 8.20
N LEU A 135 12.66 -7.22 9.25
CA LEU A 135 12.83 -8.20 10.32
C LEU A 135 11.53 -8.46 11.07
N ASN A 136 10.81 -7.40 11.44
CA ASN A 136 9.51 -7.53 12.10
C ASN A 136 8.49 -8.24 11.22
N MET A 137 8.49 -8.01 9.90
CA MET A 137 7.61 -8.75 8.97
C MET A 137 7.95 -10.22 8.92
N LYS A 138 9.24 -10.56 8.82
CA LYS A 138 9.70 -11.94 8.82
C LYS A 138 9.25 -12.67 10.09
N GLU A 139 9.55 -12.12 11.26
CA GLU A 139 9.20 -12.74 12.54
C GLU A 139 7.68 -12.78 12.79
N ALA A 140 6.93 -11.77 12.34
CA ALA A 140 5.47 -11.76 12.47
C ALA A 140 4.83 -12.88 11.64
N ILE A 141 5.32 -13.09 10.41
CA ILE A 141 4.82 -14.12 9.49
C ILE A 141 5.25 -15.52 9.94
N GLU A 142 6.41 -15.66 10.57
CA GLU A 142 6.86 -16.90 11.22
C GLU A 142 6.15 -17.16 12.56
N GLY A 143 5.37 -16.20 13.07
CA GLY A 143 4.67 -16.32 14.36
C GLY A 143 5.59 -16.21 15.58
N THR A 144 6.80 -15.67 15.42
CA THR A 144 7.85 -15.61 16.45
C THR A 144 8.08 -14.22 17.03
N ILE A 145 7.45 -13.18 16.45
CA ILE A 145 7.60 -11.80 16.93
C ILE A 145 7.09 -11.65 18.36
N ALA A 146 7.92 -11.08 19.22
CA ALA A 146 7.59 -10.75 20.59
C ALA A 146 8.28 -9.45 21.02
N PHE A 147 7.68 -8.76 22.00
CA PHE A 147 8.22 -7.51 22.53
C PHE A 147 7.98 -7.39 24.03
N ASP A 148 9.06 -7.17 24.78
CA ASP A 148 9.01 -6.80 26.19
C ASP A 148 9.16 -5.29 26.33
N ASP A 149 8.11 -4.61 26.79
CA ASP A 149 8.15 -3.17 26.96
C ASP A 149 9.01 -2.80 28.17
N PRO A 150 10.17 -2.13 27.98
CA PRO A 150 11.10 -1.85 29.07
C PRO A 150 10.54 -0.83 30.07
N ASN A 151 9.54 -0.04 29.67
CA ASN A 151 8.95 0.99 30.52
C ASN A 151 7.82 0.43 31.40
N THR A 152 7.04 -0.51 30.87
CA THR A 152 5.87 -1.07 31.58
C THR A 152 6.09 -2.47 32.11
N GLY A 153 7.11 -3.19 31.63
CA GLY A 153 7.36 -4.60 31.92
C GLY A 153 6.33 -5.55 31.29
N LYS A 154 5.47 -5.05 30.41
CA LYS A 154 4.44 -5.85 29.74
C LYS A 154 5.04 -6.61 28.56
N HIS A 155 4.74 -7.90 28.49
CA HIS A 155 5.05 -8.78 27.37
C HIS A 155 3.95 -8.69 26.29
N TYR A 156 4.35 -8.69 25.02
CA TYR A 156 3.47 -8.66 23.85
C TYR A 156 3.89 -9.80 22.91
N GLU A 157 2.91 -10.60 22.50
CA GLU A 157 3.03 -11.69 21.53
C GLU A 157 1.77 -11.72 20.65
N LEU A 158 1.79 -12.48 19.56
CA LEU A 158 0.65 -12.61 18.67
C LEU A 158 -0.46 -13.48 19.30
N ASN A 159 -1.70 -13.14 19.01
CA ASN A 159 -2.86 -13.99 19.29
C ASN A 159 -2.89 -15.19 18.32
N GLU A 160 -3.78 -16.16 18.57
CA GLU A 160 -4.03 -17.27 17.64
C GLU A 160 -4.59 -16.78 16.29
N ASP A 161 -5.59 -15.88 16.35
CA ASP A 161 -6.19 -15.24 15.18
C ASP A 161 -5.68 -13.79 15.08
N VAL A 162 -5.02 -13.47 13.97
CA VAL A 162 -4.43 -12.16 13.68
C VAL A 162 -4.92 -11.63 12.33
N ALA A 163 -4.83 -10.31 12.15
CA ALA A 163 -5.16 -9.65 10.89
C ALA A 163 -4.24 -10.10 9.73
N VAL A 164 -4.77 -10.14 8.51
CA VAL A 164 -3.99 -10.44 7.30
C VAL A 164 -3.04 -9.28 6.97
N ILE A 165 -1.78 -9.58 6.65
CA ILE A 165 -0.76 -8.57 6.35
C ILE A 165 -0.81 -8.17 4.88
N LEU A 166 -0.80 -6.86 4.60
CA LEU A 166 -0.50 -6.30 3.29
C LEU A 166 0.66 -5.30 3.42
N ALA A 167 1.77 -5.52 2.71
CA ALA A 167 2.91 -4.61 2.78
C ALA A 167 2.72 -3.41 1.83
N ARG A 168 2.93 -2.18 2.30
CA ARG A 168 2.96 -0.98 1.45
C ARG A 168 4.40 -0.51 1.20
N PRO A 169 5.04 -0.90 0.09
CA PRO A 169 6.37 -0.41 -0.28
C PRO A 169 6.37 1.10 -0.61
N ARG A 170 7.55 1.72 -0.57
CA ARG A 170 7.75 3.11 -1.01
C ARG A 170 7.34 3.31 -2.47
N GLY A 171 6.76 4.48 -2.78
CA GLY A 171 6.38 4.84 -4.15
C GLY A 171 7.59 5.06 -5.08
N TRP A 172 7.34 5.04 -6.40
CA TRP A 172 8.39 5.06 -7.45
C TRP A 172 9.38 6.23 -7.42
N HIS A 173 9.03 7.32 -6.73
CA HIS A 173 9.85 8.53 -6.65
C HIS A 173 10.88 8.50 -5.51
N LEU A 174 10.87 7.47 -4.67
CA LEU A 174 11.80 7.29 -3.56
C LEU A 174 12.86 6.24 -3.93
N PHE A 175 14.11 6.48 -3.52
CA PHE A 175 15.25 5.61 -3.77
C PHE A 175 15.90 5.17 -2.46
N GLU A 176 16.36 3.92 -2.41
CA GLU A 176 17.16 3.38 -1.31
C GLU A 176 18.62 3.77 -1.52
N LYS A 177 19.01 4.89 -0.92
CA LYS A 177 20.36 5.46 -1.08
C LYS A 177 21.48 4.59 -0.49
N HIS A 178 21.15 3.62 0.36
CA HIS A 178 22.15 2.76 1.01
C HIS A 178 22.46 1.49 0.22
N MET A 179 21.76 1.21 -0.88
CA MET A 179 22.04 0.09 -1.78
C MET A 179 22.24 0.61 -3.20
N LEU A 180 23.44 0.38 -3.74
CA LEU A 180 23.78 0.69 -5.12
C LEU A 180 23.91 -0.60 -5.92
N VAL A 181 23.43 -0.55 -7.16
CA VAL A 181 23.59 -1.61 -8.15
C VAL A 181 24.17 -0.98 -9.40
N ASP A 182 25.37 -1.42 -9.77
CA ASP A 182 26.15 -0.92 -10.90
C ASP A 182 26.38 0.62 -10.82
N GLY A 183 26.55 1.12 -9.59
CA GLY A 183 26.81 2.54 -9.27
C GLY A 183 25.56 3.38 -9.04
N GLU A 184 24.36 2.81 -9.19
CA GLU A 184 23.10 3.54 -9.18
C GLU A 184 22.20 3.13 -7.99
N GLN A 185 21.46 4.09 -7.41
CA GLN A 185 20.56 3.81 -6.29
C GLN A 185 19.40 2.92 -6.71
N VAL A 186 19.06 1.92 -5.89
CA VAL A 186 17.90 1.05 -6.11
C VAL A 186 16.61 1.84 -5.85
N PRO A 187 15.57 1.74 -6.72
CA PRO A 187 14.25 2.27 -6.41
C PRO A 187 13.71 1.69 -5.10
N GLY A 188 13.27 2.55 -4.18
CA GLY A 188 12.84 2.16 -2.83
C GLY A 188 11.74 1.10 -2.85
N GLY A 189 10.78 1.25 -3.77
CA GLY A 189 9.72 0.26 -3.97
C GLY A 189 10.23 -1.14 -4.32
N LEU A 190 11.30 -1.26 -5.13
CA LEU A 190 11.92 -2.55 -5.46
C LEU A 190 12.70 -3.14 -4.29
N PHE A 191 13.33 -2.29 -3.48
CA PHE A 191 14.01 -2.72 -2.25
C PHE A 191 13.01 -3.29 -1.24
N ASP A 192 11.94 -2.55 -0.97
CA ASP A 192 10.94 -2.91 0.03
C ASP A 192 10.16 -4.16 -0.38
N PHE A 193 9.63 -4.17 -1.61
CA PHE A 193 8.96 -5.32 -2.20
C PHE A 193 9.90 -6.52 -2.26
N GLY A 194 11.11 -6.34 -2.76
CA GLY A 194 12.02 -7.44 -3.04
C GLY A 194 12.43 -8.18 -1.78
N LEU A 195 12.76 -7.46 -0.70
CA LEU A 195 13.09 -8.09 0.58
C LEU A 195 11.88 -8.75 1.24
N TYR A 196 10.72 -8.07 1.25
CA TYR A 196 9.51 -8.64 1.84
C TYR A 196 9.08 -9.91 1.11
N PHE A 197 9.04 -9.88 -0.22
CA PHE A 197 8.67 -11.04 -1.03
C PHE A 197 9.66 -12.19 -0.87
N PHE A 198 10.96 -11.90 -0.94
CA PHE A 198 12.01 -12.93 -0.84
C PHE A 198 11.96 -13.72 0.47
N HIS A 199 11.79 -13.03 1.59
CA HIS A 199 11.80 -13.67 2.91
C HIS A 199 10.49 -14.36 3.27
N ASN A 200 9.37 -13.90 2.72
CA ASN A 200 8.06 -14.25 3.27
C ASN A 200 7.14 -15.02 2.32
N ALA A 201 7.35 -14.97 0.99
CA ALA A 201 6.38 -15.51 0.04
C ALA A 201 6.06 -16.99 0.27
N GLN A 202 7.08 -17.83 0.49
CA GLN A 202 6.88 -19.25 0.73
C GLN A 202 6.17 -19.51 2.06
N THR A 203 6.61 -18.87 3.15
CA THR A 203 6.01 -19.03 4.47
C THR A 203 4.54 -18.59 4.48
N LEU A 204 4.21 -17.49 3.80
CA LEU A 204 2.82 -17.04 3.65
C LEU A 204 1.95 -18.10 2.94
N LEU A 205 2.46 -18.68 1.86
CA LEU A 205 1.76 -19.75 1.13
C LEU A 205 1.59 -21.02 1.97
N ASP A 206 2.63 -21.43 2.68
CA ASP A 206 2.60 -22.61 3.55
C ASP A 206 1.58 -22.44 4.69
N ASN A 207 1.35 -21.19 5.12
CA ASN A 207 0.35 -20.81 6.12
C ASN A 207 -1.05 -20.57 5.54
N GLY A 208 -1.26 -20.77 4.23
CA GLY A 208 -2.57 -20.60 3.58
C GLY A 208 -2.96 -19.14 3.27
N SER A 209 -2.00 -18.22 3.33
CA SER A 209 -2.13 -16.81 2.94
C SER A 209 -1.33 -16.55 1.65
N GLY A 210 -0.94 -15.30 1.39
CA GLY A 210 -0.14 -14.93 0.22
C GLY A 210 0.61 -13.61 0.35
N PRO A 211 1.58 -13.35 -0.54
CA PRO A 211 2.33 -12.10 -0.57
C PRO A 211 1.46 -10.96 -1.11
N TYR A 212 0.91 -10.16 -0.19
CA TYR A 212 -0.04 -9.10 -0.50
C TYR A 212 0.54 -7.70 -0.32
N PHE A 213 0.14 -6.78 -1.19
CA PHE A 213 0.72 -5.44 -1.27
C PHE A 213 -0.31 -4.33 -1.39
N TYR A 214 0.09 -3.15 -0.94
CA TYR A 214 -0.56 -1.87 -1.25
C TYR A 214 0.38 -1.01 -2.09
N LEU A 215 -0.08 -0.51 -3.24
CA LEU A 215 0.77 0.23 -4.19
C LEU A 215 0.43 1.72 -4.19
N PRO A 216 1.33 2.60 -3.69
CA PRO A 216 1.03 4.01 -3.50
C PRO A 216 1.35 4.88 -4.71
N LYS A 217 0.69 6.03 -4.77
CA LYS A 217 1.07 7.22 -5.56
C LYS A 217 1.39 6.97 -7.04
N MET A 218 0.72 6.00 -7.67
CA MET A 218 0.82 5.81 -9.12
C MET A 218 0.11 6.95 -9.85
N GLU A 219 0.64 7.37 -11.00
CA GLU A 219 0.08 8.45 -11.82
C GLU A 219 -0.41 7.98 -13.20
N SER A 220 -0.18 6.71 -13.58
CA SER A 220 -0.66 6.13 -14.85
C SER A 220 -0.75 4.60 -14.82
N HIS A 221 -1.52 4.01 -15.74
CA HIS A 221 -1.58 2.56 -15.95
C HIS A 221 -0.24 1.94 -16.37
N LEU A 222 0.67 2.71 -17.00
CA LEU A 222 2.00 2.21 -17.37
C LEU A 222 2.87 1.91 -16.14
N GLU A 223 2.61 2.58 -15.02
CA GLU A 223 3.26 2.29 -13.74
C GLU A 223 2.66 1.05 -13.08
N ALA A 224 1.36 0.80 -13.28
CA ALA A 224 0.72 -0.46 -12.89
C ALA A 224 1.29 -1.63 -13.69
N ARG A 225 1.52 -1.45 -15.00
CA ARG A 225 2.24 -2.43 -15.83
C ARG A 225 3.65 -2.70 -15.32
N LEU A 226 4.36 -1.69 -14.81
CA LEU A 226 5.68 -1.88 -14.20
C LEU A 226 5.59 -2.78 -12.97
N TRP A 227 4.63 -2.57 -12.09
CA TRP A 227 4.42 -3.48 -10.98
C TRP A 227 4.08 -4.90 -11.44
N ASN A 228 3.21 -5.06 -12.45
CA ASN A 228 2.90 -6.38 -13.00
C ASN A 228 4.16 -7.13 -13.46
N ASP A 229 5.02 -6.46 -14.23
CA ASP A 229 6.24 -7.10 -14.74
C ASP A 229 7.24 -7.41 -13.62
N VAL A 230 7.33 -6.56 -12.59
CA VAL A 230 8.10 -6.83 -11.37
C VAL A 230 7.57 -8.08 -10.66
N PHE A 231 6.25 -8.22 -10.52
CA PHE A 231 5.61 -9.37 -9.89
C PHE A 231 5.84 -10.66 -10.70
N GLU A 232 5.71 -10.61 -12.01
CA GLU A 232 5.99 -11.76 -12.88
C GLU A 232 7.43 -12.23 -12.75
N LEU A 233 8.40 -11.31 -12.82
CA LEU A 233 9.82 -11.67 -12.66
C LEU A 233 10.11 -12.25 -11.28
N ALA A 234 9.55 -11.66 -10.22
CA ALA A 234 9.74 -12.12 -8.85
C ALA A 234 9.20 -13.53 -8.64
N GLN A 235 7.99 -13.80 -9.13
CA GLN A 235 7.34 -15.11 -9.05
C GLN A 235 8.13 -16.16 -9.85
N ASP A 236 8.52 -15.84 -11.08
CA ASP A 236 9.31 -16.75 -11.91
C ASP A 236 10.68 -17.07 -11.27
N GLU A 237 11.33 -16.08 -10.64
CA GLU A 237 12.65 -16.26 -10.03
C GLU A 237 12.63 -17.12 -8.76
N LEU A 238 11.60 -16.96 -7.93
CA LEU A 238 11.46 -17.74 -6.69
C LEU A 238 10.61 -19.00 -6.86
N GLY A 239 10.17 -19.30 -8.08
CA GLY A 239 9.34 -20.48 -8.37
C GLY A 239 7.94 -20.41 -7.79
N ILE A 240 7.43 -19.21 -7.52
CA ILE A 240 6.07 -18.96 -7.04
C ILE A 240 5.13 -18.89 -8.26
N PRO A 241 3.92 -19.49 -8.22
CA PRO A 241 2.99 -19.41 -9.34
C PRO A 241 2.61 -17.96 -9.70
N ARG A 242 2.38 -17.69 -11.00
CA ARG A 242 1.88 -16.38 -11.45
C ARG A 242 0.47 -16.13 -10.94
N GLY A 243 0.17 -14.87 -10.59
CA GLY A 243 -1.11 -14.48 -9.99
C GLY A 243 -1.22 -14.77 -8.49
N THR A 244 -0.15 -15.27 -7.85
CA THR A 244 -0.07 -15.49 -6.40
C THR A 244 0.06 -14.17 -5.65
N ILE A 245 0.89 -13.24 -6.14
CA ILE A 245 0.96 -11.88 -5.60
C ILE A 245 -0.40 -11.21 -5.79
N LYS A 246 -0.89 -10.52 -4.75
CA LYS A 246 -2.07 -9.65 -4.84
C LYS A 246 -1.75 -8.23 -4.39
N ALA A 247 -2.30 -7.25 -5.08
CA ALA A 247 -1.99 -5.84 -4.89
C ALA A 247 -3.24 -4.98 -4.93
N THR A 248 -3.45 -4.19 -3.88
CA THR A 248 -4.46 -3.13 -3.84
C THR A 248 -3.81 -1.81 -4.21
N VAL A 249 -4.37 -1.07 -5.17
CA VAL A 249 -3.78 0.20 -5.64
C VAL A 249 -4.47 1.39 -4.99
N LEU A 250 -3.70 2.32 -4.43
CA LEU A 250 -4.24 3.58 -3.95
C LEU A 250 -4.47 4.53 -5.12
N ILE A 251 -5.73 4.88 -5.41
CA ILE A 251 -6.06 5.92 -6.39
C ILE A 251 -5.96 7.28 -5.69
N GLU A 252 -4.76 7.62 -5.24
CA GLU A 252 -4.49 8.81 -4.44
C GLU A 252 -3.76 9.90 -5.23
N THR A 253 -3.76 9.79 -6.55
CA THR A 253 -3.32 10.86 -7.44
C THR A 253 -4.46 11.24 -8.38
N ILE A 254 -4.60 12.54 -8.67
CA ILE A 254 -5.70 13.03 -9.52
C ILE A 254 -5.65 12.45 -10.93
N LEU A 255 -4.47 12.08 -11.42
CA LEU A 255 -4.30 11.48 -12.75
C LEU A 255 -4.77 10.03 -12.78
N ALA A 256 -4.50 9.25 -11.72
CA ALA A 256 -4.92 7.85 -11.63
C ALA A 256 -6.45 7.66 -11.70
N THR A 257 -7.24 8.66 -11.29
CA THR A 257 -8.71 8.63 -11.41
C THR A 257 -9.19 8.44 -12.85
N PHE A 258 -8.45 8.96 -13.83
CA PHE A 258 -8.83 8.87 -15.24
C PHE A 258 -8.36 7.57 -15.91
N GLU A 259 -7.65 6.71 -15.17
CA GLU A 259 -7.02 5.50 -15.68
C GLU A 259 -7.31 4.27 -14.80
N MET A 260 -8.36 4.30 -13.97
CA MET A 260 -8.66 3.23 -13.00
C MET A 260 -8.94 1.87 -13.67
N HIS A 261 -9.66 1.85 -14.79
CA HIS A 261 -9.90 0.62 -15.55
C HIS A 261 -8.62 0.06 -16.13
N GLU A 262 -7.77 0.93 -16.67
CA GLU A 262 -6.50 0.57 -17.26
C GLU A 262 -5.51 0.08 -16.18
N ILE A 263 -5.45 0.71 -15.01
CA ILE A 263 -4.67 0.25 -13.87
C ILE A 263 -5.09 -1.17 -13.45
N LEU A 264 -6.40 -1.41 -13.31
CA LEU A 264 -6.93 -2.75 -13.01
C LEU A 264 -6.59 -3.74 -14.12
N TYR A 265 -6.63 -3.33 -15.39
CA TYR A 265 -6.35 -4.19 -16.54
C TYR A 265 -4.88 -4.64 -16.60
N GLU A 266 -3.96 -3.69 -16.37
CA GLU A 266 -2.52 -3.94 -16.37
C GLU A 266 -2.10 -4.84 -15.20
N LEU A 267 -2.82 -4.77 -14.08
CA LEU A 267 -2.60 -5.62 -12.90
C LEU A 267 -3.59 -6.78 -12.78
N ARG A 268 -4.38 -7.11 -13.81
CA ARG A 268 -5.57 -7.96 -13.66
C ARG A 268 -5.31 -9.31 -12.99
N GLU A 269 -4.16 -9.95 -13.23
CA GLU A 269 -3.80 -11.24 -12.61
C GLU A 269 -3.38 -11.10 -11.14
N HIS A 270 -2.89 -9.91 -10.76
CA HIS A 270 -2.32 -9.58 -9.45
C HIS A 270 -3.16 -8.56 -8.67
N SER A 271 -4.34 -8.18 -9.14
CA SER A 271 -5.14 -7.14 -8.48
C SER A 271 -5.91 -7.70 -7.28
N ALA A 272 -6.03 -6.88 -6.24
CA ALA A 272 -6.99 -7.02 -5.14
C ALA A 272 -7.84 -5.76 -4.97
N GLY A 273 -8.02 -4.99 -6.05
CA GLY A 273 -8.86 -3.80 -6.05
C GLY A 273 -8.12 -2.48 -5.86
N LEU A 274 -8.91 -1.44 -5.56
CA LEU A 274 -8.47 -0.06 -5.44
C LEU A 274 -8.85 0.52 -4.08
N ASN A 275 -8.13 1.55 -3.64
CA ASN A 275 -8.42 2.29 -2.41
C ASN A 275 -8.65 3.78 -2.70
N CYS A 276 -9.59 4.36 -1.95
CA CYS A 276 -9.87 5.79 -1.92
C CYS A 276 -9.04 6.52 -0.84
N GLY A 277 -8.30 7.56 -1.24
CA GLY A 277 -7.54 8.43 -0.34
C GLY A 277 -8.07 9.86 -0.30
N ARG A 278 -7.79 10.58 0.80
CA ARG A 278 -8.14 12.02 0.92
C ARG A 278 -6.92 12.92 0.74
N TRP A 279 -5.93 12.81 1.64
CA TRP A 279 -4.87 13.82 1.74
C TRP A 279 -3.93 13.82 0.55
N ASP A 280 -3.43 12.66 0.13
CA ASP A 280 -2.61 12.55 -1.08
C ASP A 280 -3.37 12.93 -2.34
N TYR A 281 -4.66 12.60 -2.42
CA TYR A 281 -5.49 12.93 -3.58
C TYR A 281 -5.64 14.44 -3.77
N ILE A 282 -5.99 15.17 -2.71
CA ILE A 282 -6.11 16.64 -2.78
C ILE A 282 -4.73 17.31 -2.90
N PHE A 283 -3.67 16.73 -2.32
CA PHE A 283 -2.30 17.18 -2.55
C PHE A 283 -1.93 17.05 -4.02
N SER A 284 -2.24 15.92 -4.64
CA SER A 284 -2.00 15.67 -6.06
C SER A 284 -2.80 16.61 -6.96
N TYR A 285 -4.07 16.87 -6.63
CA TYR A 285 -4.88 17.88 -7.30
C TYR A 285 -4.18 19.25 -7.30
N ILE A 286 -3.75 19.74 -6.13
CA ILE A 286 -3.03 21.02 -6.01
C ILE A 286 -1.72 20.98 -6.81
N LYS A 287 -0.95 19.90 -6.66
CA LYS A 287 0.35 19.72 -7.34
C LYS A 287 0.19 19.79 -8.86
N LYS A 288 -0.78 19.07 -9.43
CA LYS A 288 -0.98 18.96 -10.88
C LYS A 288 -1.57 20.23 -11.48
N PHE A 289 -2.48 20.89 -10.78
CA PHE A 289 -3.18 22.08 -11.28
C PHE A 289 -2.62 23.41 -10.74
N ARG A 290 -1.39 23.43 -10.23
CA ARG A 290 -0.75 24.61 -9.63
C ARG A 290 -0.63 25.85 -10.54
N GLU A 291 -0.64 25.66 -11.86
CA GLU A 291 -0.58 26.74 -12.86
C GLU A 291 -1.98 27.14 -13.37
N GLN A 292 -3.03 26.43 -12.94
CA GLN A 292 -4.42 26.65 -13.34
C GLN A 292 -5.16 27.44 -12.26
N ASP A 293 -6.24 28.12 -12.64
CA ASP A 293 -7.13 28.83 -11.69
C ASP A 293 -8.07 27.84 -10.97
N MET A 294 -7.48 26.89 -10.24
CA MET A 294 -8.15 25.75 -9.58
C MET A 294 -7.84 25.73 -8.08
N LEU A 295 -8.09 26.86 -7.41
CA LEU A 295 -7.85 27.00 -5.97
C LEU A 295 -8.81 26.15 -5.14
N LEU A 296 -8.27 25.47 -4.12
CA LEU A 296 -9.06 24.79 -3.10
C LEU A 296 -9.19 25.68 -1.84
N PRO A 297 -10.31 25.59 -1.10
CA PRO A 297 -10.43 26.20 0.21
C PRO A 297 -9.54 25.48 1.23
N ASP A 298 -9.63 25.88 2.50
CA ASP A 298 -8.99 25.18 3.60
C ASP A 298 -9.22 23.66 3.53
N ARG A 299 -8.14 22.90 3.61
CA ARG A 299 -8.14 21.43 3.42
C ARG A 299 -9.14 20.70 4.32
N ASN A 300 -9.44 21.25 5.49
CA ASN A 300 -10.41 20.69 6.44
C ASN A 300 -11.85 20.74 5.89
N SER A 301 -12.17 21.73 5.05
CA SER A 301 -13.46 21.87 4.38
C SER A 301 -13.58 21.01 3.11
N VAL A 302 -12.46 20.51 2.58
CA VAL A 302 -12.45 19.57 1.43
C VAL A 302 -12.67 18.14 1.93
N THR A 303 -13.90 17.86 2.39
CA THR A 303 -14.34 16.54 2.91
C THR A 303 -14.63 15.56 1.77
N MET A 304 -14.83 14.27 2.09
CA MET A 304 -15.23 13.26 1.08
C MET A 304 -16.62 13.50 0.46
N THR A 305 -17.40 14.42 1.03
CA THR A 305 -18.76 14.75 0.57
C THR A 305 -18.82 15.90 -0.43
N VAL A 306 -17.72 16.64 -0.65
CA VAL A 306 -17.71 17.69 -1.69
C VAL A 306 -17.80 17.07 -3.09
N PRO A 307 -18.36 17.77 -4.10
CA PRO A 307 -18.77 17.13 -5.35
C PRO A 307 -17.68 16.31 -6.07
N PHE A 308 -16.46 16.84 -6.21
CA PHE A 308 -15.41 16.13 -6.94
C PHE A 308 -14.84 14.93 -6.17
N MET A 309 -14.74 15.01 -4.83
CA MET A 309 -14.34 13.88 -3.97
C MET A 309 -15.41 12.78 -3.98
N ARG A 310 -16.68 13.19 -3.97
CA ARG A 310 -17.82 12.27 -4.05
C ARG A 310 -17.87 11.57 -5.40
N ALA A 311 -17.66 12.30 -6.49
CA ALA A 311 -17.59 11.73 -7.83
C ALA A 311 -16.43 10.73 -7.96
N TYR A 312 -15.27 11.07 -7.41
CA TYR A 312 -14.11 10.19 -7.32
C TYR A 312 -14.43 8.88 -6.58
N SER A 313 -14.96 8.93 -5.35
CA SER A 313 -15.29 7.74 -4.57
C SER A 313 -16.31 6.83 -5.28
N LEU A 314 -17.40 7.41 -5.81
CA LEU A 314 -18.42 6.65 -6.54
C LEU A 314 -17.89 6.05 -7.85
N LEU A 315 -16.99 6.76 -8.55
CA LEU A 315 -16.36 6.24 -9.75
C LEU A 315 -15.42 5.08 -9.42
N THR A 316 -14.65 5.16 -8.33
CA THR A 316 -13.79 4.07 -7.85
C THR A 316 -14.63 2.83 -7.55
N ILE A 317 -15.70 2.95 -6.76
CA ILE A 317 -16.63 1.85 -6.44
C ILE A 317 -17.16 1.21 -7.72
N LYS A 318 -17.76 2.02 -8.59
CA LYS A 318 -18.34 1.54 -9.85
C LYS A 318 -17.30 0.82 -10.72
N THR A 319 -16.10 1.38 -10.83
CA THR A 319 -15.01 0.82 -11.63
C THR A 319 -14.56 -0.52 -11.07
N CYS A 320 -14.34 -0.60 -9.77
CA CYS A 320 -13.93 -1.80 -9.05
C CYS A 320 -14.96 -2.93 -9.20
N HIS A 321 -16.22 -2.66 -8.85
CA HIS A 321 -17.29 -3.66 -8.88
C HIS A 321 -17.60 -4.15 -10.29
N GLN A 322 -17.49 -3.28 -11.30
CA GLN A 322 -17.59 -3.70 -12.71
C GLN A 322 -16.50 -4.71 -13.11
N ARG A 323 -15.39 -4.78 -12.38
CA ARG A 323 -14.26 -5.69 -12.65
C ARG A 323 -14.12 -6.81 -11.62
N GLY A 324 -15.10 -7.00 -10.74
CA GLY A 324 -15.01 -7.99 -9.65
C GLY A 324 -13.91 -7.69 -8.63
N ALA A 325 -13.51 -6.42 -8.49
CA ALA A 325 -12.42 -5.98 -7.64
C ALA A 325 -12.95 -5.18 -6.43
N HIS A 326 -12.27 -5.24 -5.29
CA HIS A 326 -12.69 -4.48 -4.10
C HIS A 326 -12.46 -2.96 -4.27
N ALA A 327 -13.35 -2.17 -3.69
CA ALA A 327 -13.21 -0.73 -3.51
C ALA A 327 -13.11 -0.42 -2.01
N ILE A 328 -11.90 -0.15 -1.52
CA ILE A 328 -11.65 0.18 -0.11
C ILE A 328 -11.82 1.68 0.12
N GLY A 329 -12.56 2.03 1.16
CA GLY A 329 -12.79 3.40 1.64
C GLY A 329 -11.57 4.02 2.31
N GLY A 330 -11.67 5.29 2.66
CA GLY A 330 -10.52 6.07 3.12
C GLY A 330 -10.27 5.99 4.63
N MET A 331 -9.23 6.70 5.06
CA MET A 331 -8.86 6.81 6.46
C MET A 331 -9.84 7.68 7.27
N ALA A 332 -10.31 7.17 8.42
CA ALA A 332 -10.81 8.03 9.49
C ALA A 332 -9.65 8.44 10.41
N ALA A 333 -9.27 9.71 10.35
CA ALA A 333 -8.07 10.23 11.02
C ALA A 333 -8.33 10.78 12.44
N GLN A 334 -9.59 10.81 12.88
CA GLN A 334 -9.93 11.27 14.23
C GLN A 334 -9.53 10.18 15.23
N ILE A 335 -8.63 10.52 16.16
CA ILE A 335 -8.15 9.61 17.20
C ILE A 335 -8.78 10.02 18.53
N PRO A 336 -9.38 9.08 19.29
CA PRO A 336 -9.83 9.32 20.65
C PRO A 336 -8.73 9.82 21.56
N ARG A 337 -9.12 10.57 22.59
CA ARG A 337 -8.19 11.14 23.55
C ARG A 337 -8.59 10.73 24.95
N SER A 338 -7.74 9.98 25.63
CA SER A 338 -8.00 9.52 27.00
C SER A 338 -8.15 10.66 28.00
N ASP A 339 -7.55 11.82 27.71
CA ASP A 339 -7.61 13.04 28.51
C ASP A 339 -8.81 13.94 28.19
N ASP A 340 -9.61 13.61 27.16
CA ASP A 340 -10.70 14.46 26.67
C ASP A 340 -11.92 13.61 26.23
N PRO A 341 -12.87 13.36 27.15
CA PRO A 341 -14.07 12.56 26.86
C PRO A 341 -14.99 13.21 25.82
N GLU A 342 -15.15 14.54 25.83
CA GLU A 342 -15.99 15.25 24.86
C GLU A 342 -15.42 15.15 23.44
N TRP A 343 -14.10 15.30 23.30
CA TRP A 343 -13.42 15.05 22.02
C TRP A 343 -13.58 13.60 21.56
N THR A 344 -13.50 12.65 22.48
CA THR A 344 -13.64 11.22 22.15
C THR A 344 -15.05 10.91 21.62
N GLU A 345 -16.09 11.46 22.24
CA GLU A 345 -17.46 11.32 21.75
C GLU A 345 -17.62 11.93 20.35
N PHE A 346 -17.13 13.17 20.15
CA PHE A 346 -17.14 13.82 18.84
C PHE A 346 -16.38 13.02 17.76
N ALA A 347 -15.20 12.51 18.10
CA ALA A 347 -14.39 11.71 17.20
C ALA A 347 -15.12 10.42 16.79
N ASN A 348 -15.69 9.71 17.77
CA ASN A 348 -16.45 8.49 17.52
C ASN A 348 -17.65 8.76 16.60
N ASP A 349 -18.44 9.80 16.86
CA ASP A 349 -19.59 10.12 16.03
C ASP A 349 -19.18 10.47 14.60
N LYS A 350 -18.08 11.21 14.42
CA LYS A 350 -17.56 11.53 13.08
C LYS A 350 -17.05 10.29 12.34
N VAL A 351 -16.32 9.41 13.02
CA VAL A 351 -15.87 8.15 12.42
C VAL A 351 -17.09 7.31 12.01
N ARG A 352 -18.09 7.17 12.88
CA ARG A 352 -19.31 6.42 12.57
C ARG A 352 -20.03 6.98 11.34
N GLU A 353 -20.32 8.29 11.33
CA GLU A 353 -20.96 8.95 10.18
C GLU A 353 -20.19 8.75 8.87
N ASP A 354 -18.85 8.85 8.92
CA ASP A 354 -18.00 8.65 7.75
C ASP A 354 -18.03 7.20 7.27
N LYS A 355 -18.00 6.21 8.17
CA LYS A 355 -17.95 4.78 7.83
C LYS A 355 -19.28 4.24 7.37
N GLU A 356 -20.38 4.66 7.99
CA GLU A 356 -21.71 4.34 7.50
C GLU A 356 -21.93 4.86 6.08
N ARG A 357 -21.46 6.08 5.77
CA ARG A 357 -21.54 6.60 4.41
C ARG A 357 -20.75 5.72 3.44
N GLU A 358 -19.50 5.40 3.75
CA GLU A 358 -18.66 4.56 2.88
C GLU A 358 -19.32 3.20 2.60
N ALA A 359 -19.83 2.53 3.64
CA ALA A 359 -20.55 1.27 3.50
C ALA A 359 -21.82 1.44 2.64
N LYS A 360 -22.65 2.46 2.90
CA LYS A 360 -23.87 2.77 2.12
C LYS A 360 -23.58 3.09 0.64
N ASP A 361 -22.40 3.61 0.33
CA ASP A 361 -22.03 3.98 -1.03
C ASP A 361 -21.65 2.78 -1.90
N GLY A 362 -21.22 1.67 -1.28
CA GLY A 362 -20.72 0.51 -1.99
C GLY A 362 -19.25 0.15 -1.68
N HIS A 363 -18.58 0.76 -0.71
CA HIS A 363 -17.21 0.33 -0.36
C HIS A 363 -17.22 -1.07 0.28
N ASP A 364 -16.21 -1.89 -0.03
CA ASP A 364 -16.04 -3.27 0.49
C ASP A 364 -15.29 -3.31 1.83
N GLY A 365 -14.75 -2.18 2.25
CA GLY A 365 -14.05 -2.02 3.50
C GLY A 365 -13.58 -0.59 3.72
N THR A 366 -12.89 -0.36 4.83
CA THR A 366 -12.42 0.96 5.21
C THR A 366 -11.10 0.93 5.98
N TRP A 367 -10.41 2.07 6.02
CA TRP A 367 -9.23 2.27 6.86
C TRP A 367 -9.49 2.96 8.21
N VAL A 368 -8.72 2.52 9.21
CA VAL A 368 -8.51 3.19 10.50
C VAL A 368 -7.02 3.24 10.85
N ALA A 369 -6.60 4.24 11.63
CA ALA A 369 -5.19 4.43 12.03
C ALA A 369 -4.91 4.05 13.49
N HIS A 370 -5.94 3.67 14.25
CA HIS A 370 -5.81 3.37 15.67
C HIS A 370 -6.64 2.13 16.04
N PRO A 371 -6.09 1.13 16.77
CA PRO A 371 -6.82 -0.09 17.14
C PRO A 371 -8.16 0.17 17.83
N GLY A 372 -8.24 1.20 18.68
CA GLY A 372 -9.48 1.59 19.35
C GLY A 372 -10.64 2.03 18.42
N MET A 373 -10.38 2.23 17.13
CA MET A 373 -11.41 2.57 16.13
C MET A 373 -11.90 1.34 15.35
N VAL A 374 -11.23 0.20 15.46
CA VAL A 374 -11.56 -1.01 14.66
C VAL A 374 -12.97 -1.48 14.94
N GLY A 375 -13.36 -1.60 16.22
CA GLY A 375 -14.71 -2.04 16.59
C GLY A 375 -15.81 -1.13 16.06
N LEU A 376 -15.60 0.19 16.16
CA LEU A 376 -16.57 1.18 15.68
C LEU A 376 -16.73 1.15 14.15
N ALA A 377 -15.62 1.06 13.42
CA ALA A 377 -15.66 0.93 11.96
C ALA A 377 -16.32 -0.39 11.54
N LYS A 378 -16.04 -1.47 12.27
CA LYS A 378 -16.63 -2.79 12.03
C LYS A 378 -18.13 -2.78 12.24
N GLU A 379 -18.62 -2.20 13.34
CA GLU A 379 -20.06 -2.06 13.60
C GLU A 379 -20.80 -1.36 12.45
N ALA A 380 -20.23 -0.28 11.91
CA ALA A 380 -20.82 0.43 10.78
C ALA A 380 -20.85 -0.43 9.50
N PHE A 381 -19.79 -1.19 9.20
CA PHE A 381 -19.78 -2.07 8.04
C PHE A 381 -20.66 -3.32 8.25
N ASP A 382 -20.68 -3.93 9.43
CA ASP A 382 -21.53 -5.08 9.76
C ASP A 382 -23.03 -4.75 9.56
N GLU A 383 -23.44 -3.51 9.83
CA GLU A 383 -24.83 -3.05 9.66
C GLU A 383 -25.25 -2.95 8.18
N TYR A 384 -24.39 -2.38 7.32
CA TYR A 384 -24.73 -2.05 5.93
C TYR A 384 -24.15 -3.04 4.90
N MET A 385 -23.16 -3.85 5.28
CA MET A 385 -22.50 -4.88 4.49
C MET A 385 -22.58 -6.23 5.22
N PRO A 386 -23.73 -6.92 5.18
CA PRO A 386 -23.92 -8.21 5.87
C PRO A 386 -23.20 -9.38 5.19
N GLN A 387 -22.74 -9.20 3.94
CA GLN A 387 -21.90 -10.15 3.21
C GLN A 387 -20.41 -9.87 3.48
N PRO A 388 -19.47 -10.74 3.07
CA PRO A 388 -18.04 -10.47 3.21
C PRO A 388 -17.57 -9.18 2.51
N ASN A 389 -18.24 -8.82 1.41
CA ASN A 389 -17.99 -7.64 0.58
C ASN A 389 -19.30 -7.22 -0.16
N GLN A 390 -19.24 -6.20 -1.00
CA GLN A 390 -20.38 -5.64 -1.75
C GLN A 390 -20.24 -5.79 -3.28
N LEU A 391 -19.46 -6.79 -3.73
CA LEU A 391 -19.31 -7.14 -5.15
C LEU A 391 -20.61 -7.63 -5.80
#